data_AF-A0A175W4Y5-F1
#
_entry.id   AF-A0A175W4Y5-F1
#
_cell.length_a   1.000
_cell.length_b   1.000
_cell.length_c   1.000
_cell.angle_alpha   90.00
_cell.angle_beta   90.00
_cell.angle_gamma   90.00
#
_symmetry.space_group_name_H-M   'P 1'
#
loop_
_entity.id
_entity.type
_entity.pdbx_description
1 polymer ?
#
loop_
_entity_poly.entity_id
_entity_poly.type
_entity_poly.pdbx_seq_one_letter_code
_entity_poly.pdbx_strand_id
1 'polypeptide(L)'
;MELPSQEVADLAFGLFDRYGRLDHDYYEHEFRKGTGVWGKELDEGDLLLFKSLKVDPAFRRRGLGTKIVNAILEKARTKVDKSVGFFAIAKPGVLLSGSERSGMAPEEKQPTIERMMRISTSFWRSLGFRRVGTSAWFARAESPEHPSRHVELAQDWEGPDDAAATLSDDLERLFGKLADPTADELECINDVRKTFLDDHEGQQWQAFDRDGNTLLHIAAMSSKPELVKFVLSKVSHLARMRNKEGYTPLEALQNKLERQRTRESDGHRFSVRSDAFGGFGPSSIASLAAFENSNAFDLSTLSLQDIEAISSTTDQEINMNPQLDIAGIRKTLRLKYGCTCGKCVGGFLSPRMSLALLCVAEIEYDILKDSMSLTGPGWVNYNGDLLTYLPDNVRENMKTNKSMREGFSNMFDHFAQCLRQGVLPTEQTVLDVLRLERSEWPPVTRNFLQRGGTVASVSTMIFEMAMNDDEWAGDGSHRDTFGGEIDALVECRNDHEFGFVSGMCGYKRIRPDTSCFVDTDGEVLNLD
;
A
#
# COMPACT_ATOMS: atom_id res chain seq x y z
N MET A 1 -9.57 -11.53 -22.33
CA MET A 1 -8.27 -11.13 -21.76
C MET A 1 -7.41 -12.37 -21.59
N GLU A 2 -6.11 -12.30 -21.93
CA GLU A 2 -5.15 -13.33 -21.51
C GLU A 2 -5.11 -13.38 -19.97
N LEU A 3 -4.90 -14.58 -19.41
CA LEU A 3 -4.73 -14.72 -17.95
C LEU A 3 -3.59 -13.82 -17.45
N PRO A 4 -3.67 -13.27 -16.21
CA PRO A 4 -2.58 -12.49 -15.63
C PRO A 4 -1.27 -13.27 -15.74
N SER A 5 -0.34 -12.73 -16.52
CA SER A 5 0.98 -13.36 -16.69
C SER A 5 1.87 -13.03 -15.49
N GLN A 6 2.82 -13.92 -15.19
CA GLN A 6 3.78 -13.71 -14.12
C GLN A 6 4.53 -12.38 -14.29
N GLU A 7 4.86 -12.03 -15.53
CA GLU A 7 5.65 -10.85 -15.86
C GLU A 7 4.87 -9.54 -15.66
N VAL A 8 3.55 -9.56 -15.88
CA VAL A 8 2.67 -8.41 -15.55
C VAL A 8 2.52 -8.28 -14.03
N ALA A 9 2.40 -9.40 -13.31
CA ALA A 9 2.39 -9.36 -11.84
C ALA A 9 3.72 -8.85 -11.27
N ASP A 10 4.86 -9.31 -11.79
CA ASP A 10 6.19 -8.85 -11.41
C ASP A 10 6.37 -7.35 -11.66
N LEU A 11 5.77 -6.81 -12.73
CA LEU A 11 5.76 -5.38 -13.00
C LEU A 11 4.90 -4.65 -11.96
N ALA A 12 3.64 -5.06 -11.83
CA ALA A 12 2.69 -4.45 -10.92
C ALA A 12 3.25 -4.38 -9.50
N PHE A 13 3.66 -5.52 -8.92
CA PHE A 13 4.20 -5.58 -7.56
C PHE A 13 5.64 -5.05 -7.41
N GLY A 14 6.34 -4.79 -8.52
CA GLY A 14 7.72 -4.34 -8.52
C GLY A 14 7.89 -2.84 -8.67
N LEU A 15 6.96 -2.18 -9.37
CA LEU A 15 6.99 -0.74 -9.63
C LEU A 15 5.78 0.02 -9.11
N PHE A 16 4.61 -0.61 -8.99
CA PHE A 16 3.37 0.08 -8.75
C PHE A 16 2.73 -0.31 -7.43
N ASP A 17 1.91 0.58 -6.88
CA ASP A 17 1.00 0.28 -5.78
C ASP A 17 -0.26 -0.48 -6.29
N ARG A 18 -1.19 -0.77 -5.39
CA ARG A 18 -2.42 -1.52 -5.74
C ARG A 18 -3.37 -0.75 -6.66
N TYR A 19 -3.15 0.56 -6.85
CA TYR A 19 -3.93 1.45 -7.69
C TYR A 19 -3.25 1.73 -9.04
N GLY A 20 -2.11 1.06 -9.31
CA GLY A 20 -1.38 1.22 -10.57
C GLY A 20 -0.51 2.47 -10.62
N ARG A 21 -0.24 3.11 -9.48
CA ARG A 21 0.63 4.29 -9.40
C ARG A 21 2.05 3.92 -9.03
N LEU A 22 3.02 4.67 -9.51
CA LEU A 22 4.43 4.42 -9.23
C LEU A 22 4.68 4.44 -7.71
N ASP A 23 5.42 3.47 -7.21
CA ASP A 23 5.84 3.43 -5.81
C ASP A 23 6.64 4.71 -5.49
N HIS A 24 6.22 5.43 -4.45
CA HIS A 24 6.80 6.70 -4.03
C HIS A 24 8.30 6.60 -3.71
N ASP A 25 8.80 5.42 -3.37
CA ASP A 25 10.23 5.20 -3.20
C ASP A 25 11.03 5.51 -4.47
N TYR A 26 10.43 5.39 -5.66
CA TYR A 26 11.12 5.60 -6.92
C TYR A 26 11.10 7.04 -7.43
N TYR A 27 10.45 7.97 -6.72
CA TYR A 27 10.45 9.38 -7.10
C TYR A 27 10.58 10.39 -5.94
N GLU A 28 10.17 10.04 -4.72
CA GLU A 28 10.32 10.92 -3.53
C GLU A 28 11.53 10.57 -2.67
N HIS A 29 11.81 9.28 -2.49
CA HIS A 29 12.82 8.83 -1.53
C HIS A 29 14.23 9.33 -1.91
N GLU A 30 14.97 9.83 -0.91
CA GLU A 30 16.29 10.47 -1.05
C GLU A 30 17.27 9.66 -1.92
N PHE A 31 17.42 8.37 -1.63
CA PHE A 31 18.26 7.44 -2.39
C PHE A 31 17.51 6.66 -3.48
N ARG A 32 16.34 6.08 -3.16
CA ARG A 32 15.65 5.11 -4.03
C ARG A 32 15.04 5.70 -5.31
N LYS A 33 14.90 7.02 -5.40
CA LYS A 33 14.55 7.69 -6.65
C LYS A 33 15.62 7.56 -7.75
N GLY A 34 16.81 7.05 -7.41
CA GLY A 34 17.89 6.83 -8.37
C GLY A 34 18.31 8.14 -9.05
N THR A 35 18.12 8.22 -10.36
CA THR A 35 18.40 9.44 -11.13
C THR A 35 17.37 10.57 -10.91
N GLY A 36 16.19 10.26 -10.35
CA GLY A 36 15.13 11.23 -10.10
C GLY A 36 14.44 11.78 -11.36
N VAL A 37 14.58 11.10 -12.50
CA VAL A 37 13.95 11.50 -13.78
C VAL A 37 12.59 10.87 -14.04
N TRP A 38 12.11 10.05 -13.10
CA TRP A 38 10.81 9.41 -13.13
C TRP A 38 9.99 9.88 -11.94
N GLY A 39 8.69 10.02 -12.14
CA GLY A 39 7.73 10.48 -11.15
C GLY A 39 6.31 10.04 -11.47
N LYS A 40 5.34 10.84 -11.00
CA LYS A 40 3.90 10.58 -11.11
C LYS A 40 3.40 10.55 -12.56
N GLU A 41 4.20 10.97 -13.53
CA GLU A 41 3.86 10.80 -14.94
C GLU A 41 3.72 9.34 -15.37
N LEU A 42 4.26 8.38 -14.61
CA LEU A 42 4.05 6.94 -14.83
C LEU A 42 2.71 6.43 -14.29
N ASP A 43 1.95 7.25 -13.57
CA ASP A 43 0.60 6.92 -13.07
C ASP A 43 -0.45 7.03 -14.19
N GLU A 44 -0.11 7.70 -15.30
CA GLU A 44 -1.02 8.03 -16.39
C GLU A 44 -0.52 7.50 -17.74
N GLY A 45 -1.47 7.22 -18.63
CA GLY A 45 -1.21 6.81 -20.01
C GLY A 45 -0.90 5.33 -20.21
N ASP A 46 -0.61 4.96 -21.45
CA ASP A 46 -0.44 3.55 -21.84
C ASP A 46 0.95 3.00 -21.47
N LEU A 47 0.99 1.74 -21.06
CA LEU A 47 2.23 1.00 -20.79
C LEU A 47 2.50 -0.06 -21.86
N LEU A 48 3.66 0.03 -22.52
CA LEU A 48 4.17 -1.01 -23.41
C LEU A 48 5.17 -1.90 -22.65
N LEU A 49 4.76 -3.10 -22.26
CA LEU A 49 5.64 -4.06 -21.58
C LEU A 49 6.38 -5.00 -22.56
N PHE A 50 7.71 -4.92 -22.57
CA PHE A 50 8.56 -5.92 -23.22
C PHE A 50 8.74 -7.14 -22.31
N LYS A 51 7.80 -8.07 -22.40
CA LYS A 51 7.79 -9.34 -21.63
C LYS A 51 9.05 -10.18 -21.87
N SER A 52 9.37 -10.45 -23.13
CA SER A 52 10.56 -11.19 -23.51
C SER A 52 11.01 -10.81 -24.92
N LEU A 53 12.32 -10.72 -25.11
CA LEU A 53 12.92 -10.51 -26.43
C LEU A 53 14.01 -11.54 -26.64
N LYS A 54 13.77 -12.50 -27.53
CA LYS A 54 14.72 -13.55 -27.87
C LYS A 54 15.11 -13.45 -29.34
N VAL A 55 16.40 -13.31 -29.59
CA VAL A 55 16.99 -13.50 -30.92
C VAL A 55 17.73 -14.84 -30.90
N ASP A 56 17.38 -15.71 -31.84
CA ASP A 56 18.04 -17.01 -31.99
C ASP A 56 19.57 -16.84 -32.17
N PRO A 57 20.40 -17.69 -31.53
CA PRO A 57 21.86 -17.62 -31.62
C PRO A 57 22.43 -17.36 -33.03
N ALA A 58 21.87 -17.98 -34.07
CA ALA A 58 22.36 -17.86 -35.44
C ALA A 58 22.21 -16.43 -36.02
N PHE A 59 21.28 -15.65 -35.49
CA PHE A 59 20.97 -14.29 -35.95
C PHE A 59 21.35 -13.18 -34.96
N ARG A 60 21.93 -13.54 -33.80
CA ARG A 60 22.43 -12.57 -32.81
C ARG A 60 23.52 -11.68 -33.42
N ARG A 61 23.71 -10.49 -32.82
CA ARG A 61 24.73 -9.49 -33.20
C ARG A 61 24.60 -8.91 -34.63
N ARG A 62 23.42 -9.03 -35.27
CA ARG A 62 23.09 -8.43 -36.57
C ARG A 62 22.17 -7.21 -36.49
N GLY A 63 22.00 -6.64 -35.29
CA GLY A 63 21.09 -5.52 -35.03
C GLY A 63 19.59 -5.86 -35.05
N LEU A 64 19.22 -7.15 -35.12
CA LEU A 64 17.81 -7.56 -35.16
C LEU A 64 17.02 -7.16 -33.92
N GLY A 65 17.58 -7.36 -32.72
CA GLY A 65 16.91 -6.96 -31.47
C GLY A 65 16.55 -5.47 -31.46
N THR A 66 17.48 -4.61 -31.88
CA THR A 66 17.26 -3.17 -32.05
C THR A 66 16.14 -2.88 -33.06
N LYS A 67 16.16 -3.55 -34.22
CA LYS A 67 15.12 -3.38 -35.25
C LYS A 67 13.73 -3.78 -34.74
N ILE A 68 13.64 -4.88 -34.00
CA ILE A 68 12.38 -5.38 -33.42
C ILE A 68 11.84 -4.38 -32.40
N VAL A 69 12.66 -3.94 -31.43
CA VAL A 69 12.23 -2.99 -30.41
C VAL A 69 11.78 -1.67 -31.05
N ASN A 70 12.55 -1.13 -32.00
CA ASN A 70 12.16 0.11 -32.68
C ASN A 70 10.87 -0.05 -33.48
N ALA A 71 10.67 -1.17 -34.19
CA ALA A 71 9.42 -1.41 -34.91
C ALA A 71 8.21 -1.50 -33.97
N ILE A 72 8.37 -2.12 -32.80
CA ILE A 72 7.31 -2.20 -31.79
C ILE A 72 7.01 -0.81 -31.21
N LEU A 73 8.03 -0.01 -30.87
CA LEU A 73 7.85 1.36 -30.37
C LEU A 73 7.12 2.25 -31.39
N GLU A 74 7.53 2.19 -32.66
CA GLU A 74 6.84 2.91 -33.75
C GLU A 74 5.39 2.46 -33.89
N LYS A 75 5.13 1.15 -33.81
CA LYS A 75 3.76 0.63 -33.87
C LYS A 75 2.93 1.06 -32.65
N ALA A 76 3.49 1.06 -31.45
CA ALA A 76 2.82 1.51 -30.24
C ALA A 76 2.46 3.00 -30.33
N ARG A 77 3.36 3.85 -30.82
CA ARG A 77 3.09 5.29 -31.07
C ARG A 77 1.84 5.51 -31.93
N THR A 78 1.54 4.62 -32.88
CA THR A 78 0.35 4.74 -33.75
C THR A 78 -0.97 4.37 -33.07
N LYS A 79 -0.93 3.80 -31.86
CA LYS A 79 -2.10 3.27 -31.16
C LYS A 79 -2.53 4.08 -29.93
N VAL A 80 -1.70 5.01 -29.49
CA VAL A 80 -1.93 5.77 -28.26
C VAL A 80 -2.33 7.21 -28.60
N ASP A 81 -3.01 7.88 -27.67
CA ASP A 81 -3.24 9.32 -27.78
C ASP A 81 -1.89 10.05 -27.80
N LYS A 82 -1.65 10.84 -28.85
CA LYS A 82 -0.39 11.58 -29.02
C LYS A 82 -0.18 12.68 -27.99
N SER A 83 -1.25 13.19 -27.38
CA SER A 83 -1.18 14.21 -26.34
C SER A 83 -0.72 13.66 -25.00
N VAL A 84 -0.99 12.37 -24.73
CA VAL A 84 -0.58 11.65 -23.52
C VAL A 84 0.71 10.88 -23.74
N GLY A 85 0.82 10.17 -24.86
CA GLY A 85 1.95 9.30 -25.18
C GLY A 85 1.87 7.95 -24.46
N PHE A 86 3.03 7.30 -24.31
CA PHE A 86 3.14 6.01 -23.62
C PHE A 86 4.53 5.82 -23.01
N PHE A 87 4.64 4.88 -22.08
CA PHE A 87 5.91 4.46 -21.51
C PHE A 87 6.20 3.01 -21.86
N ALA A 88 7.37 2.76 -22.46
CA ALA A 88 7.84 1.41 -22.68
C ALA A 88 8.62 0.92 -21.47
N ILE A 89 8.31 -0.28 -20.97
CA ILE A 89 8.93 -0.88 -19.79
C ILE A 89 9.57 -2.22 -20.13
N ALA A 90 10.76 -2.46 -19.59
CA ALA A 90 11.47 -3.73 -19.70
C ALA A 90 12.25 -4.04 -18.42
N LYS A 91 12.38 -5.33 -18.09
CA LYS A 91 13.30 -5.81 -17.05
C LYS A 91 14.51 -6.46 -17.74
N PRO A 92 15.71 -5.85 -17.70
CA PRO A 92 16.91 -6.50 -18.21
C PRO A 92 17.09 -7.87 -17.53
N GLY A 93 17.42 -8.89 -18.34
CA GLY A 93 17.42 -10.26 -17.87
C GLY A 93 18.15 -11.20 -18.82
N VAL A 94 18.37 -12.43 -18.35
CA VAL A 94 19.02 -13.48 -19.16
C VAL A 94 18.01 -14.57 -19.52
N LEU A 95 17.74 -14.71 -20.82
CA LEU A 95 17.01 -15.84 -21.39
C LEU A 95 18.00 -16.95 -21.77
N LEU A 96 18.42 -17.76 -20.81
CA LEU A 96 19.13 -19.02 -21.09
C LEU A 96 18.11 -20.14 -21.27
N SER A 97 18.20 -20.87 -22.37
CA SER A 97 17.48 -22.13 -22.55
C SER A 97 17.94 -23.18 -21.52
N GLY A 98 17.08 -24.16 -21.23
CA GLY A 98 17.43 -25.27 -20.34
C GLY A 98 18.71 -26.00 -20.79
N SER A 99 18.89 -26.21 -22.10
CA SER A 99 20.11 -26.80 -22.67
C SER A 99 21.35 -25.93 -22.48
N GLU A 100 21.25 -24.61 -22.67
CA GLU A 100 22.37 -23.70 -22.41
C GLU A 100 22.75 -23.69 -20.92
N ARG A 101 21.77 -23.70 -20.00
CA ARG A 101 22.04 -23.77 -18.54
C ARG A 101 22.66 -25.10 -18.11
N SER A 102 22.15 -26.22 -18.65
CA SER A 102 22.63 -27.56 -18.29
C SER A 102 24.00 -27.89 -18.86
N GLY A 103 24.39 -27.26 -19.98
CA GLY A 103 25.68 -27.49 -20.63
C GLY A 103 26.88 -26.80 -19.97
N MET A 104 26.67 -25.84 -19.06
CA MET A 104 27.76 -25.11 -18.39
C MET A 104 28.23 -25.83 -17.13
N ALA A 105 29.56 -25.82 -16.90
CA ALA A 105 30.12 -26.24 -15.62
C ALA A 105 29.64 -25.30 -14.49
N PRO A 106 29.42 -25.79 -13.24
CA PRO A 106 28.95 -24.95 -12.13
C PRO A 106 29.76 -23.66 -11.91
N GLU A 107 31.08 -23.73 -12.09
CA GLU A 107 32.01 -22.61 -11.93
C GLU A 107 31.86 -21.53 -13.03
N GLU A 108 31.42 -21.93 -14.23
CA GLU A 108 31.25 -21.02 -15.37
C GLU A 108 29.87 -20.35 -15.39
N LYS A 109 28.89 -20.90 -14.66
CA LYS A 109 27.49 -20.43 -14.71
C LYS A 109 27.36 -18.98 -14.25
N GLN A 110 27.90 -18.66 -13.07
CA GLN A 110 27.72 -17.33 -12.47
C GLN A 110 28.42 -16.22 -13.28
N PRO A 111 29.72 -16.34 -13.67
CA PRO A 111 30.36 -15.35 -14.53
C PRO A 111 29.65 -15.17 -15.87
N THR A 112 29.09 -16.26 -16.43
CA THR A 112 28.34 -16.19 -17.68
C THR A 112 27.03 -15.43 -17.52
N ILE A 113 26.27 -15.70 -16.45
CA ILE A 113 25.03 -14.98 -16.14
C ILE A 113 25.30 -13.49 -15.95
N GLU A 114 26.31 -13.12 -15.16
CA GLU A 114 26.70 -11.72 -14.94
C GLU A 114 27.09 -11.00 -16.23
N ARG A 115 27.87 -11.68 -17.09
CA ARG A 115 28.23 -11.15 -18.41
C ARG A 115 26.98 -10.93 -19.27
N MET A 116 26.04 -11.88 -19.29
CA MET A 116 24.82 -11.76 -20.08
C MET A 116 23.88 -10.68 -19.53
N MET A 117 23.79 -10.52 -18.21
CA MET A 117 23.07 -9.42 -17.56
C MET A 117 23.64 -8.07 -18.00
N ARG A 118 24.97 -7.88 -17.96
CA ARG A 118 25.63 -6.66 -18.45
C ARG A 118 25.31 -6.36 -19.92
N ILE A 119 25.32 -7.40 -20.77
CA ILE A 119 24.95 -7.25 -22.19
C ILE A 119 23.48 -6.83 -22.34
N SER A 120 22.55 -7.45 -21.59
CA SER A 120 21.13 -7.10 -21.62
C SER A 120 20.90 -5.67 -21.15
N THR A 121 21.50 -5.25 -20.04
CA THR A 121 21.39 -3.88 -19.52
C THR A 121 21.94 -2.87 -20.52
N SER A 122 23.12 -3.13 -21.09
CA SER A 122 23.70 -2.27 -22.13
C SER A 122 22.81 -2.17 -23.38
N PHE A 123 22.18 -3.28 -23.79
CA PHE A 123 21.24 -3.29 -24.91
C PHE A 123 20.04 -2.36 -24.67
N TRP A 124 19.31 -2.51 -23.56
CA TRP A 124 18.15 -1.66 -23.27
C TRP A 124 18.54 -0.19 -23.14
N ARG A 125 19.64 0.10 -22.44
CA ARG A 125 20.17 1.46 -22.31
C ARG A 125 20.52 2.11 -23.65
N SER A 126 21.09 1.34 -24.58
CA SER A 126 21.40 1.81 -25.94
C SER A 126 20.17 2.22 -26.75
N LEU A 127 18.98 1.73 -26.37
CA LEU A 127 17.70 2.06 -27.00
C LEU A 127 16.94 3.20 -26.28
N GLY A 128 17.60 3.87 -25.32
CA GLY A 128 17.04 5.00 -24.59
C GLY A 128 16.21 4.61 -23.37
N PHE A 129 16.27 3.35 -22.93
CA PHE A 129 15.67 2.97 -21.64
C PHE A 129 16.59 3.38 -20.49
N ARG A 130 16.01 3.85 -19.39
CA ARG A 130 16.71 4.22 -18.15
C ARG A 130 16.04 3.55 -16.97
N ARG A 131 16.79 3.32 -15.90
CA ARG A 131 16.25 2.64 -14.72
C ARG A 131 15.20 3.48 -14.02
N VAL A 132 14.12 2.85 -13.55
CA VAL A 132 13.11 3.49 -12.71
C VAL A 132 13.55 3.38 -11.25
N GLY A 133 13.95 4.51 -10.66
CA GLY A 133 14.54 4.54 -9.33
C GLY A 133 15.72 3.57 -9.17
N THR A 134 15.72 2.83 -8.06
CA THR A 134 16.67 1.73 -7.78
C THR A 134 16.09 0.35 -8.11
N SER A 135 14.96 0.30 -8.83
CA SER A 135 14.29 -0.96 -9.16
C SER A 135 15.07 -1.80 -10.19
N ALA A 136 14.60 -3.03 -10.41
CA ALA A 136 15.08 -3.88 -11.50
C ALA A 136 14.55 -3.47 -12.89
N TRP A 137 13.63 -2.50 -12.94
CA TRP A 137 12.89 -2.14 -14.14
C TRP A 137 13.48 -0.91 -14.82
N PHE A 138 13.39 -0.92 -16.14
CA PHE A 138 13.80 0.15 -17.00
C PHE A 138 12.60 0.65 -17.78
N ALA A 139 12.47 1.97 -17.89
CA ALA A 139 11.43 2.61 -18.67
C ALA A 139 12.03 3.49 -19.76
N ARG A 140 11.23 3.77 -20.79
CA ARG A 140 11.54 4.69 -21.88
C ARG A 140 10.29 5.51 -22.15
N ALA A 141 10.38 6.81 -21.91
CA ALA A 141 9.35 7.75 -22.30
C ALA A 141 9.29 7.86 -23.84
N GLU A 142 8.09 7.97 -24.37
CA GLU A 142 7.89 8.20 -25.79
C GLU A 142 8.28 9.62 -26.21
N SER A 143 7.89 10.63 -25.42
CA SER A 143 8.30 12.02 -25.65
C SER A 143 9.84 12.13 -25.66
N PRO A 144 10.44 12.65 -26.75
CA PRO A 144 11.87 12.93 -26.81
C PRO A 144 12.35 13.98 -25.80
N GLU A 145 11.46 14.85 -25.32
CA GLU A 145 11.73 15.95 -24.39
C GLU A 145 11.71 15.51 -22.92
N HIS A 146 11.24 14.29 -22.64
CA HIS A 146 11.18 13.77 -21.28
C HIS A 146 12.58 13.70 -20.64
N PRO A 147 12.79 14.09 -19.37
CA PRO A 147 14.11 14.14 -18.74
C PRO A 147 14.93 12.83 -18.84
N SER A 148 14.26 11.68 -18.76
CA SER A 148 14.91 10.36 -18.92
C SER A 148 15.59 10.16 -20.27
N ARG A 149 15.19 10.90 -21.31
CA ARG A 149 15.80 10.88 -22.65
C ARG A 149 17.16 11.56 -22.71
N HIS A 150 17.43 12.42 -21.74
CA HIS A 150 18.64 13.25 -21.66
C HIS A 150 19.64 12.74 -20.63
N VAL A 151 19.33 11.67 -19.89
CA VAL A 151 20.27 11.01 -18.97
C VAL A 151 21.35 10.30 -19.78
N GLU A 152 22.61 10.69 -19.60
CA GLU A 152 23.74 10.00 -20.20
C GLU A 152 23.90 8.59 -19.63
N LEU A 153 24.45 7.66 -20.42
CA LEU A 153 24.63 6.27 -20.00
C LEU A 153 25.44 6.11 -18.71
N ALA A 154 26.44 6.99 -18.50
CA ALA A 154 27.29 6.99 -17.31
C ALA A 154 26.61 7.62 -16.08
N GLN A 155 25.50 8.33 -16.27
CA GLN A 155 24.71 8.95 -15.21
C GLN A 155 23.48 8.12 -14.82
N ASP A 156 23.14 7.09 -15.60
CA ASP A 156 22.05 6.19 -15.27
C ASP A 156 22.41 5.37 -14.02
N TRP A 157 21.44 5.14 -13.14
CA TRP A 157 21.74 4.50 -11.86
C TRP A 157 22.21 3.06 -12.07
N GLU A 158 23.33 2.74 -11.44
CA GLU A 158 23.85 1.39 -11.26
C GLU A 158 23.78 1.03 -9.79
N GLY A 159 23.32 -0.19 -9.51
CA GLY A 159 23.34 -0.71 -8.15
C GLY A 159 24.77 -0.84 -7.67
N PRO A 160 24.97 -0.94 -6.34
CA PRO A 160 26.29 -1.26 -5.81
C PRO A 160 26.80 -2.55 -6.48
N ASP A 161 28.08 -2.58 -6.85
CA ASP A 161 28.71 -3.81 -7.31
C ASP A 161 28.43 -4.92 -6.29
N ASP A 162 28.45 -6.18 -6.76
CA ASP A 162 28.53 -7.33 -5.87
C ASP A 162 29.89 -7.33 -5.17
N ALA A 163 30.10 -6.36 -4.27
CA ALA A 163 31.20 -6.36 -3.35
C ALA A 163 31.08 -7.66 -2.54
N ALA A 164 32.15 -8.44 -2.54
CA ALA A 164 32.26 -9.63 -1.71
C ALA A 164 31.93 -9.21 -0.26
N ALA A 165 30.97 -9.91 0.37
CA ALA A 165 30.60 -9.63 1.75
C ALA A 165 31.86 -9.60 2.63
N THR A 166 31.94 -8.61 3.51
CA THR A 166 33.06 -8.44 4.46
C THR A 166 32.96 -9.38 5.66
N LEU A 167 31.94 -10.25 5.71
CA LEU A 167 31.69 -11.13 6.84
C LEU A 167 32.68 -12.28 6.86
N SER A 168 33.27 -12.53 8.02
CA SER A 168 33.85 -13.85 8.32
C SER A 168 32.75 -14.91 8.36
N ASP A 169 33.12 -16.18 8.16
CA ASP A 169 32.18 -17.32 8.26
C ASP A 169 31.38 -17.32 9.58
N ASP A 170 32.03 -16.91 10.68
CA ASP A 170 31.39 -16.79 12.00
C ASP A 170 30.30 -15.70 12.04
N LEU A 171 30.54 -14.56 11.41
CA LEU A 171 29.57 -13.46 11.34
C LEU A 171 28.43 -13.80 10.38
N GLU A 172 28.69 -14.48 9.27
CA GLU A 172 27.64 -14.95 8.36
C GLU A 172 26.70 -15.94 9.06
N ARG A 173 27.26 -16.88 9.84
CA ARG A 173 26.47 -17.80 10.66
C ARG A 173 25.64 -17.09 11.72
N LEU A 174 26.22 -16.10 12.40
CA LEU A 174 25.51 -15.31 13.40
C LEU A 174 24.37 -14.52 12.76
N PHE A 175 24.62 -13.79 11.67
CA PHE A 175 23.61 -13.01 10.96
C PHE A 175 22.46 -13.90 10.47
N GLY A 176 22.77 -15.08 9.95
CA GLY A 176 21.77 -16.08 9.56
C GLY A 176 20.88 -16.53 10.73
N LYS A 177 21.45 -16.74 11.92
CA LYS A 177 20.67 -17.06 13.13
C LYS A 177 19.78 -15.89 13.57
N LEU A 178 20.32 -14.67 13.55
CA LEU A 178 19.59 -13.46 13.97
C LEU A 178 18.44 -13.12 13.01
N ALA A 179 18.60 -13.46 11.73
CA ALA A 179 17.59 -13.27 10.69
C ALA A 179 16.38 -14.20 10.83
N ASP A 180 16.49 -15.30 11.60
CA ASP A 180 15.38 -16.19 11.89
C ASP A 180 14.39 -15.52 12.87
N PRO A 181 13.14 -15.23 12.46
CA PRO A 181 12.14 -14.64 13.35
C PRO A 181 11.83 -15.51 14.56
N THR A 182 12.04 -16.83 14.49
CA THR A 182 11.76 -17.79 15.56
C THR A 182 12.89 -17.95 16.57
N ALA A 183 14.09 -17.43 16.28
CA ALA A 183 15.22 -17.49 17.20
C ALA A 183 14.95 -16.72 18.50
N ASP A 184 15.30 -17.32 19.63
CA ASP A 184 15.16 -16.72 20.96
C ASP A 184 15.95 -15.41 21.06
N GLU A 185 15.25 -14.32 21.37
CA GLU A 185 15.83 -12.97 21.33
C GLU A 185 16.89 -12.76 22.42
N LEU A 186 16.74 -13.37 23.59
CA LEU A 186 17.73 -13.27 24.67
C LEU A 186 19.01 -14.02 24.29
N GLU A 187 18.89 -15.18 23.67
CA GLU A 187 20.01 -15.93 23.10
C GLU A 187 20.71 -15.12 21.99
N CYS A 188 19.94 -14.50 21.09
CA CYS A 188 20.47 -13.59 20.07
C CYS A 188 21.32 -12.46 20.68
N ILE A 189 20.82 -11.80 21.72
CA ILE A 189 21.55 -10.72 22.42
C ILE A 189 22.84 -11.24 23.05
N ASN A 190 22.80 -12.42 23.67
CA ASN A 190 23.98 -13.03 24.29
C ASN A 190 25.05 -13.43 23.27
N ASP A 191 24.64 -13.98 22.12
CA ASP A 191 25.55 -14.30 21.03
C ASP A 191 26.22 -13.05 20.45
N VAL A 192 25.46 -11.96 20.27
CA VAL A 192 26.02 -10.68 19.84
C VAL A 192 27.03 -10.16 20.87
N ARG A 193 26.69 -10.15 22.17
CA ARG A 193 27.63 -9.73 23.23
C ARG A 193 28.94 -10.53 23.22
N LYS A 194 28.84 -11.84 22.99
CA LYS A 194 29.99 -12.73 22.94
C LYS A 194 30.87 -12.47 21.71
N THR A 195 30.26 -12.26 20.55
CA THR A 195 30.97 -12.11 19.28
C THR A 195 31.54 -10.71 19.07
N PHE A 196 30.78 -9.67 19.44
CA PHE A 196 31.13 -8.27 19.18
C PHE A 196 32.00 -7.64 20.28
N LEU A 197 32.13 -8.32 21.44
CA LEU A 197 32.73 -7.81 22.68
C LEU A 197 32.07 -6.48 23.13
N ASP A 198 32.30 -6.03 24.36
CA ASP A 198 31.75 -4.75 24.85
C ASP A 198 32.48 -3.51 24.29
N ASP A 199 33.24 -3.67 23.20
CA ASP A 199 33.94 -2.60 22.52
C ASP A 199 33.01 -1.88 21.53
N HIS A 200 32.66 -0.64 21.85
CA HIS A 200 31.79 0.21 21.02
C HIS A 200 32.46 0.63 19.69
N GLU A 201 33.78 0.49 19.57
CA GLU A 201 34.55 0.83 18.36
C GLU A 201 34.99 -0.40 17.55
N GLY A 202 34.54 -1.60 17.95
CA GLY A 202 34.89 -2.83 17.26
C GLY A 202 34.46 -2.82 15.78
N GLN A 203 35.40 -3.11 14.88
CA GLN A 203 35.19 -3.18 13.43
C GLN A 203 34.01 -4.10 13.03
N GLN A 204 33.66 -5.06 13.90
CA GLN A 204 32.54 -5.98 13.72
C GLN A 204 31.18 -5.26 13.67
N TRP A 205 30.98 -4.17 14.44
CA TRP A 205 29.71 -3.41 14.43
C TRP A 205 29.38 -2.80 13.07
N GLN A 206 30.40 -2.55 12.24
CA GLN A 206 30.27 -2.02 10.88
C GLN A 206 30.08 -3.12 9.82
N ALA A 207 30.05 -4.39 10.22
CA ALA A 207 29.87 -5.51 9.30
C ALA A 207 28.45 -5.54 8.71
N PHE A 208 28.34 -6.03 7.47
CA PHE A 208 27.09 -6.12 6.73
C PHE A 208 27.04 -7.40 5.88
N ASP A 209 25.84 -7.93 5.64
CA ASP A 209 25.62 -9.10 4.79
C ASP A 209 25.72 -8.83 3.28
N ARG A 210 25.41 -9.82 2.46
CA ARG A 210 25.45 -9.71 0.99
C ARG A 210 24.46 -8.68 0.44
N ASP A 211 23.43 -8.34 1.21
CA ASP A 211 22.42 -7.33 0.86
C ASP A 211 22.75 -5.95 1.47
N GLY A 212 23.91 -5.82 2.12
CA GLY A 212 24.32 -4.59 2.80
C GLY A 212 23.60 -4.36 4.13
N ASN A 213 22.90 -5.36 4.66
CA ASN A 213 22.20 -5.24 5.94
C ASN A 213 23.22 -5.31 7.08
N THR A 214 23.24 -4.26 7.89
CA THR A 214 23.94 -4.26 9.18
C THR A 214 23.19 -5.12 10.20
N LEU A 215 23.83 -5.39 11.35
CA LEU A 215 23.19 -6.05 12.48
C LEU A 215 21.85 -5.40 12.87
N LEU A 216 21.74 -4.07 12.80
CA LEU A 216 20.51 -3.34 13.13
C LEU A 216 19.40 -3.55 12.09
N HIS A 217 19.74 -3.67 10.80
CA HIS A 217 18.75 -4.04 9.77
C HIS A 217 18.17 -5.42 10.06
N ILE A 218 19.04 -6.40 10.34
CA ILE A 218 18.63 -7.78 10.61
C ILE A 218 17.74 -7.84 11.86
N ALA A 219 18.12 -7.16 12.94
CA ALA A 219 17.33 -7.08 14.16
C ALA A 219 15.94 -6.48 13.91
N ALA A 220 15.87 -5.37 13.16
CA ALA A 220 14.63 -4.70 12.83
C ALA A 220 13.74 -5.57 11.94
N MET A 221 14.25 -6.05 10.81
CA MET A 221 13.51 -6.87 9.85
C MET A 221 13.04 -8.19 10.47
N SER A 222 13.77 -8.74 11.43
CA SER A 222 13.38 -9.96 12.15
C SER A 222 12.38 -9.71 13.29
N SER A 223 11.92 -8.46 13.45
CA SER A 223 10.98 -8.04 14.50
C SER A 223 11.45 -8.40 15.92
N LYS A 224 12.74 -8.11 16.21
CA LYS A 224 13.39 -8.36 17.51
C LYS A 224 13.61 -7.01 18.24
N PRO A 225 12.62 -6.50 18.99
CA PRO A 225 12.65 -5.15 19.58
C PRO A 225 13.73 -4.95 20.65
N GLU A 226 13.98 -5.93 21.51
CA GLU A 226 15.02 -5.83 22.54
C GLU A 226 16.43 -5.89 21.94
N LEU A 227 16.60 -6.67 20.86
CA LEU A 227 17.83 -6.64 20.09
C LEU A 227 18.03 -5.28 19.39
N VAL A 228 16.97 -4.69 18.82
CA VAL A 228 17.02 -3.32 18.25
C VAL A 228 17.44 -2.31 19.32
N LYS A 229 16.80 -2.31 20.50
CA LYS A 229 17.16 -1.43 21.62
C LYS A 229 18.61 -1.65 22.07
N PHE A 230 19.03 -2.90 22.19
CA PHE A 230 20.39 -3.24 22.59
C PHE A 230 21.41 -2.69 21.60
N VAL A 231 21.22 -2.92 20.30
CA VAL A 231 22.15 -2.44 19.26
C VAL A 231 22.18 -0.91 19.22
N LEU A 232 21.02 -0.24 19.30
CA LEU A 232 20.95 1.23 19.38
C LEU A 232 21.65 1.80 20.63
N SER A 233 21.61 1.08 21.75
CA SER A 233 22.30 1.49 22.98
C SER A 233 23.83 1.40 22.87
N LYS A 234 24.32 0.51 22.00
CA LYS A 234 25.76 0.30 21.75
C LYS A 234 26.28 1.17 20.61
N VAL A 235 25.58 1.21 19.48
CA VAL A 235 26.04 1.82 18.23
C VAL A 235 24.88 2.51 17.50
N SER A 236 24.52 3.71 17.97
CA SER A 236 23.36 4.46 17.45
C SER A 236 23.50 4.92 15.99
N HIS A 237 24.72 5.07 15.46
CA HIS A 237 24.93 5.55 14.09
C HIS A 237 24.50 4.53 13.02
N LEU A 238 24.39 3.23 13.37
CA LEU A 238 23.85 2.20 12.45
C LEU A 238 22.43 2.52 11.99
N ALA A 239 21.67 3.31 12.77
CA ALA A 239 20.31 3.72 12.43
C ALA A 239 20.23 4.56 11.14
N ARG A 240 21.35 5.16 10.71
CA ARG A 240 21.42 6.00 9.49
C ARG A 240 22.11 5.31 8.32
N MET A 241 22.69 4.11 8.52
CA MET A 241 23.33 3.37 7.44
C MET A 241 22.27 2.80 6.51
N ARG A 242 22.53 2.83 5.19
CA ARG A 242 21.64 2.28 4.18
C ARG A 242 22.17 0.94 3.64
N ASN A 243 21.29 -0.03 3.44
CA ASN A 243 21.63 -1.31 2.79
C ASN A 243 21.73 -1.15 1.25
N LYS A 244 21.94 -2.23 0.50
CA LYS A 244 22.04 -2.19 -0.98
C LYS A 244 20.75 -1.73 -1.66
N GLU A 245 19.60 -1.96 -1.04
CA GLU A 245 18.31 -1.45 -1.50
C GLU A 245 18.15 0.06 -1.21
N GLY A 246 19.04 0.66 -0.41
CA GLY A 246 19.00 2.06 -0.05
C GLY A 246 18.18 2.38 1.19
N TYR A 247 17.70 1.37 1.93
CA TYR A 247 16.92 1.57 3.14
C TYR A 247 17.80 1.64 4.37
N THR A 248 17.46 2.53 5.30
CA THR A 248 17.89 2.47 6.70
C THR A 248 17.23 1.29 7.44
N PRO A 249 17.69 0.89 8.63
CA PRO A 249 17.05 -0.20 9.37
C PRO A 249 15.55 0.01 9.65
N LEU A 250 15.15 1.25 9.93
CA LEU A 250 13.74 1.59 10.14
C LEU A 250 12.94 1.50 8.83
N GLU A 251 13.45 2.10 7.75
CA GLU A 251 12.78 2.04 6.44
C GLU A 251 12.70 0.61 5.91
N ALA A 252 13.71 -0.24 6.15
CA ALA A 252 13.70 -1.65 5.76
C ALA A 252 12.62 -2.43 6.50
N LEU A 253 12.43 -2.17 7.80
CA LEU A 253 11.32 -2.72 8.57
C LEU A 253 9.98 -2.20 8.03
N GLN A 254 9.83 -0.90 7.83
CA GLN A 254 8.60 -0.29 7.29
C GLN A 254 8.24 -0.88 5.91
N ASN A 255 9.20 -1.00 5.00
CA ASN A 255 8.99 -1.60 3.68
C ASN A 255 8.59 -3.07 3.80
N LYS A 256 9.26 -3.85 4.66
CA LYS A 256 8.88 -5.25 4.92
C LYS A 256 7.43 -5.36 5.41
N LEU A 257 7.03 -4.50 6.35
CA LEU A 257 5.67 -4.47 6.89
C LEU A 257 4.66 -4.02 5.83
N GLU A 258 5.01 -3.04 5.01
CA GLU A 258 4.16 -2.60 3.90
C GLU A 258 3.94 -3.72 2.88
N ARG A 259 4.97 -4.52 2.56
CA ARG A 259 4.82 -5.73 1.74
C ARG A 259 3.88 -6.74 2.39
N GLN A 260 3.99 -6.98 3.71
CA GLN A 260 3.12 -7.93 4.41
C GLN A 260 1.65 -7.48 4.46
N ARG A 261 1.41 -6.17 4.53
CA ARG A 261 0.09 -5.56 4.53
C ARG A 261 -0.56 -5.65 3.15
N THR A 262 0.19 -5.39 2.08
CA THR A 262 -0.36 -5.20 0.72
C THR A 262 -0.50 -6.48 -0.09
N ARG A 263 0.34 -7.48 0.17
CA ARG A 263 0.43 -8.68 -0.67
C ARG A 263 0.61 -9.96 0.13
N GLU A 264 0.15 -11.04 -0.48
CA GLU A 264 0.41 -12.41 -0.05
C GLU A 264 1.16 -13.14 -1.18
N SER A 265 2.09 -14.01 -0.81
CA SER A 265 2.91 -14.79 -1.76
C SER A 265 2.68 -16.27 -1.52
N ASP A 266 2.22 -16.97 -2.56
CA ASP A 266 2.13 -18.43 -2.62
C ASP A 266 3.22 -18.96 -3.57
N GLY A 267 4.48 -18.72 -3.18
CA GLY A 267 5.67 -19.13 -3.93
C GLY A 267 5.88 -18.34 -5.23
N HIS A 268 5.12 -18.69 -6.27
CA HIS A 268 5.23 -18.04 -7.58
C HIS A 268 4.20 -16.93 -7.81
N ARG A 269 3.10 -16.91 -7.07
CA ARG A 269 2.01 -15.95 -7.30
C ARG A 269 1.89 -14.95 -6.17
N PHE A 270 1.67 -13.71 -6.55
CA PHE A 270 1.31 -12.64 -5.63
C PHE A 270 -0.19 -12.33 -5.75
N SER A 271 -0.85 -12.10 -4.62
CA SER A 271 -2.23 -11.61 -4.54
C SER A 271 -2.29 -10.35 -3.68
N VAL A 272 -3.28 -9.49 -3.94
CA VAL A 272 -3.53 -8.30 -3.13
C VAL A 272 -4.19 -8.72 -1.82
N ARG A 273 -3.61 -8.30 -0.69
CA ARG A 273 -4.06 -8.60 0.68
C ARG A 273 -4.63 -7.39 1.41
N SER A 274 -4.38 -6.17 0.95
CA SER A 274 -4.65 -4.91 1.68
C SER A 274 -6.00 -4.88 2.41
N ASP A 275 -7.09 -5.28 1.77
CA ASP A 275 -8.43 -5.24 2.39
C ASP A 275 -8.60 -6.26 3.53
N ALA A 276 -7.84 -7.35 3.55
CA ALA A 276 -7.83 -8.38 4.58
C ALA A 276 -6.78 -8.12 5.68
N PHE A 277 -6.06 -7.00 5.63
CA PHE A 277 -5.10 -6.63 6.65
C PHE A 277 -5.80 -6.40 8.01
N GLY A 278 -5.22 -6.95 9.09
CA GLY A 278 -5.76 -6.86 10.45
C GLY A 278 -4.85 -6.13 11.44
N GLY A 279 -3.74 -5.56 10.96
CA GLY A 279 -2.70 -4.96 11.80
C GLY A 279 -1.45 -5.85 11.93
N PHE A 280 -0.33 -5.22 12.24
CA PHE A 280 0.95 -5.90 12.47
C PHE A 280 0.98 -6.65 13.81
N GLY A 281 1.88 -7.64 13.90
CA GLY A 281 2.09 -8.40 15.13
C GLY A 281 2.77 -7.57 16.24
N PRO A 282 2.60 -7.95 17.52
CA PRO A 282 3.15 -7.21 18.67
C PRO A 282 4.66 -6.94 18.58
N SER A 283 5.45 -7.94 18.15
CA SER A 283 6.90 -7.78 18.05
C SER A 283 7.30 -6.74 17.00
N SER A 284 6.63 -6.71 15.84
CA SER A 284 6.87 -5.70 14.81
C SER A 284 6.49 -4.30 15.28
N ILE A 285 5.37 -4.16 15.99
CA ILE A 285 4.94 -2.89 16.60
C ILE A 285 5.97 -2.41 17.62
N ALA A 286 6.46 -3.32 18.49
CA ALA A 286 7.49 -3.02 19.45
C ALA A 286 8.83 -2.64 18.78
N SER A 287 9.20 -3.28 17.67
CA SER A 287 10.40 -2.92 16.91
C SER A 287 10.28 -1.52 16.29
N LEU A 288 9.12 -1.14 15.76
CA LEU A 288 8.88 0.24 15.30
C LEU A 288 9.01 1.24 16.47
N ALA A 289 8.37 0.95 17.60
CA ALA A 289 8.45 1.82 18.78
C ALA A 289 9.88 1.96 19.34
N ALA A 290 10.70 0.91 19.25
CA ALA A 290 12.09 0.92 19.71
C ALA A 290 12.96 1.95 18.98
N PHE A 291 12.72 2.21 17.68
CA PHE A 291 13.43 3.26 16.93
C PHE A 291 13.09 4.68 17.43
N GLU A 292 11.93 4.85 18.06
CA GLU A 292 11.51 6.12 18.68
C GLU A 292 11.85 6.19 20.18
N ASN A 293 12.73 5.30 20.66
CA ASN A 293 13.07 5.15 22.08
C ASN A 293 11.82 5.07 22.98
N SER A 294 10.78 4.41 22.47
CA SER A 294 9.47 4.26 23.10
C SER A 294 9.14 2.77 23.27
N ASN A 295 8.18 2.46 24.16
CA ASN A 295 7.62 1.12 24.26
C ASN A 295 6.23 1.09 23.64
N ALA A 296 5.93 0.00 22.93
CA ALA A 296 4.57 -0.29 22.50
C ALA A 296 3.73 -0.73 23.71
N PHE A 297 2.50 -0.26 23.79
CA PHE A 297 1.54 -0.70 24.78
C PHE A 297 1.09 -2.14 24.48
N ASP A 298 0.93 -2.98 25.51
CA ASP A 298 0.38 -4.32 25.32
C ASP A 298 -1.14 -4.28 25.12
N LEU A 299 -1.57 -4.18 23.86
CA LEU A 299 -2.97 -4.13 23.48
C LEU A 299 -3.76 -5.37 23.87
N SER A 300 -3.11 -6.49 24.20
CA SER A 300 -3.81 -7.71 24.64
C SER A 300 -4.42 -7.58 26.04
N THR A 301 -4.00 -6.57 26.80
CA THR A 301 -4.52 -6.27 28.15
C THR A 301 -5.84 -5.51 28.14
N LEU A 302 -6.28 -5.01 26.98
CA LEU A 302 -7.49 -4.21 26.82
C LEU A 302 -8.61 -5.04 26.18
N SER A 303 -9.86 -4.81 26.60
CA SER A 303 -11.00 -5.35 25.87
C SER A 303 -11.24 -4.57 24.57
N LEU A 304 -12.01 -5.14 23.63
CA LEU A 304 -12.42 -4.42 22.42
C LEU A 304 -13.20 -3.14 22.75
N GLN A 305 -14.04 -3.19 23.79
CA GLN A 305 -14.81 -2.03 24.27
C GLN A 305 -13.90 -0.93 24.81
N ASP A 306 -12.83 -1.30 25.53
CA ASP A 306 -11.84 -0.32 26.00
C ASP A 306 -11.12 0.32 24.81
N ILE A 307 -10.70 -0.46 23.81
CA ILE A 307 -10.03 0.06 22.61
C ILE A 307 -10.96 1.02 21.84
N GLU A 308 -12.24 0.68 21.68
CA GLU A 308 -13.24 1.54 21.05
C GLU A 308 -13.44 2.84 21.83
N ALA A 309 -13.61 2.76 23.16
CA ALA A 309 -13.78 3.92 24.03
C ALA A 309 -12.55 4.85 24.03
N ILE A 310 -11.34 4.28 24.01
CA ILE A 310 -10.08 5.03 23.90
C ILE A 310 -9.97 5.68 22.52
N SER A 311 -10.43 5.00 21.46
CA SER A 311 -10.45 5.54 20.11
C SER A 311 -11.37 6.75 19.99
N SER A 312 -12.50 6.74 20.72
CA SER A 312 -13.46 7.84 20.80
C SER A 312 -13.13 8.92 21.84
N THR A 313 -12.12 8.73 22.69
CA THR A 313 -11.78 9.70 23.74
C THR A 313 -11.21 10.97 23.12
N THR A 314 -11.78 12.11 23.49
CA THR A 314 -11.32 13.42 23.01
C THR A 314 -9.98 13.80 23.63
N ASP A 315 -9.19 14.63 22.96
CA ASP A 315 -7.90 15.09 23.51
C ASP A 315 -8.05 15.86 24.84
N GLN A 316 -9.23 16.44 25.09
CA GLN A 316 -9.55 17.09 26.37
C GLN A 316 -9.73 16.08 27.50
N GLU A 317 -10.42 14.96 27.24
CA GLU A 317 -10.64 13.89 28.23
C GLU A 317 -9.35 13.13 28.56
N ILE A 318 -8.45 12.97 27.58
CA ILE A 318 -7.12 12.35 27.79
C ILE A 318 -6.37 13.05 28.92
N ASN A 319 -6.38 14.39 28.94
CA ASN A 319 -5.68 15.18 29.95
C ASN A 319 -6.29 15.05 31.35
N MET A 320 -7.51 14.50 31.49
CA MET A 320 -8.19 14.35 32.77
C MET A 320 -8.02 12.97 33.42
N ASN A 321 -7.59 11.94 32.68
CA ASN A 321 -7.48 10.57 33.20
C ASN A 321 -6.02 10.06 33.20
N PRO A 322 -5.22 10.37 34.23
CA PRO A 322 -3.81 10.00 34.28
C PRO A 322 -3.55 8.52 34.61
N GLN A 323 -4.58 7.72 34.94
CA GLN A 323 -4.39 6.33 35.35
C GLN A 323 -4.17 5.37 34.17
N LEU A 324 -4.62 5.75 32.97
CA LEU A 324 -4.47 4.96 31.76
C LEU A 324 -3.64 5.72 30.73
N ASP A 325 -2.60 5.09 30.17
CA ASP A 325 -1.74 5.69 29.15
C ASP A 325 -2.44 5.76 27.78
N ILE A 326 -3.48 6.58 27.68
CA ILE A 326 -4.29 6.73 26.46
C ILE A 326 -3.44 7.19 25.28
N ALA A 327 -2.46 8.06 25.52
CA ALA A 327 -1.55 8.54 24.48
C ALA A 327 -0.67 7.40 23.93
N GLY A 328 -0.08 6.58 24.82
CA GLY A 328 0.69 5.39 24.44
C GLY A 328 -0.16 4.33 23.72
N ILE A 329 -1.41 4.14 24.14
CA ILE A 329 -2.35 3.22 23.47
C ILE A 329 -2.67 3.70 22.05
N ARG A 330 -3.04 4.98 21.87
CA ARG A 330 -3.33 5.57 20.54
C ARG A 330 -2.09 5.51 19.64
N LYS A 331 -0.91 5.80 20.17
CA LYS A 331 0.36 5.65 19.43
C LYS A 331 0.58 4.20 18.97
N THR A 332 0.34 3.23 19.86
CA THR A 332 0.47 1.81 19.55
C THR A 332 -0.55 1.35 18.50
N LEU A 333 -1.80 1.84 18.55
CA LEU A 333 -2.81 1.56 17.52
C LEU A 333 -2.40 2.13 16.15
N ARG A 334 -1.81 3.33 16.10
CA ARG A 334 -1.29 3.93 14.86
C ARG A 334 -0.16 3.10 14.26
N LEU A 335 0.77 2.61 15.09
CA LEU A 335 1.81 1.68 14.65
C LEU A 335 1.22 0.35 14.17
N LYS A 336 0.25 -0.22 14.91
CA LYS A 336 -0.43 -1.48 14.55
C LYS A 336 -1.02 -1.45 13.15
N TYR A 337 -1.65 -0.34 12.77
CA TYR A 337 -2.35 -0.21 11.50
C TYR A 337 -1.58 0.58 10.43
N GLY A 338 -0.30 0.88 10.66
CA GLY A 338 0.56 1.53 9.67
C GLY A 338 0.16 2.98 9.34
N CYS A 339 -0.38 3.72 10.31
CA CYS A 339 -0.66 5.14 10.16
C CYS A 339 0.64 5.94 10.01
N THR A 340 0.76 6.73 8.95
CA THR A 340 1.91 7.61 8.70
C THR A 340 1.68 9.05 9.10
N CYS A 341 0.41 9.49 9.18
CA CYS A 341 0.09 10.89 9.53
C CYS A 341 0.09 11.19 11.03
N GLY A 342 0.13 10.16 11.89
CA GLY A 342 0.02 10.32 13.34
C GLY A 342 -1.35 10.82 13.83
N LYS A 343 -2.36 10.93 12.97
CA LYS A 343 -3.69 11.51 13.28
C LYS A 343 -4.88 10.58 13.02
N CYS A 344 -4.66 9.34 12.56
CA CYS A 344 -5.78 8.42 12.32
C CYS A 344 -6.58 8.13 13.60
N VAL A 345 -7.91 8.23 13.51
CA VAL A 345 -8.86 7.80 14.54
C VAL A 345 -8.85 6.27 14.59
N GLY A 346 -8.79 5.70 15.80
CA GLY A 346 -8.58 4.26 16.00
C GLY A 346 -7.24 3.72 15.48
N GLY A 347 -6.34 4.59 15.01
CA GLY A 347 -5.10 4.23 14.33
C GLY A 347 -5.25 3.90 12.85
N PHE A 348 -6.47 3.83 12.29
CA PHE A 348 -6.69 3.43 10.89
C PHE A 348 -7.55 4.38 10.05
N LEU A 349 -8.55 5.07 10.62
CA LEU A 349 -9.39 6.02 9.87
C LEU A 349 -8.65 7.36 9.75
N SER A 350 -8.18 7.69 8.55
CA SER A 350 -7.40 8.91 8.31
C SER A 350 -8.28 10.17 8.26
N PRO A 351 -7.71 11.37 8.45
CA PRO A 351 -8.45 12.62 8.31
C PRO A 351 -9.09 12.79 6.92
N ARG A 352 -8.39 12.43 5.83
CA ARG A 352 -8.91 12.55 4.46
C ARG A 352 -10.05 11.55 4.18
N MET A 353 -9.90 10.29 4.56
CA MET A 353 -10.99 9.32 4.44
C MET A 353 -12.19 9.71 5.32
N SER A 354 -11.94 10.24 6.52
CA SER A 354 -13.01 10.75 7.39
C SER A 354 -13.78 11.90 6.75
N LEU A 355 -13.11 12.78 5.99
CA LEU A 355 -13.76 13.83 5.21
C LEU A 355 -14.59 13.23 4.07
N ALA A 356 -14.05 12.29 3.29
CA ALA A 356 -14.76 11.64 2.20
C ALA A 356 -16.07 10.98 2.66
N LEU A 357 -16.00 10.21 3.75
CA LEU A 357 -17.15 9.57 4.36
C LEU A 357 -18.16 10.58 4.93
N LEU A 358 -17.69 11.70 5.48
CA LEU A 358 -18.55 12.77 6.00
C LEU A 358 -19.31 13.45 4.86
N CYS A 359 -18.61 13.82 3.78
CA CYS A 359 -19.21 14.45 2.60
C CYS A 359 -20.30 13.57 2.01
N VAL A 360 -20.02 12.28 1.77
CA VAL A 360 -21.03 11.33 1.27
C VAL A 360 -22.21 11.23 2.23
N ALA A 361 -21.97 11.08 3.53
CA ALA A 361 -23.06 10.97 4.50
C ALA A 361 -23.97 12.21 4.53
N GLU A 362 -23.40 13.41 4.45
CA GLU A 362 -24.16 14.68 4.45
C GLU A 362 -24.90 14.93 3.12
N ILE A 363 -24.23 14.71 1.98
CA ILE A 363 -24.84 14.90 0.65
C ILE A 363 -26.02 13.94 0.47
N GLU A 364 -25.83 12.65 0.79
CA GLU A 364 -26.90 11.67 0.62
C GLU A 364 -28.04 11.89 1.60
N TYR A 365 -27.76 12.34 2.83
CA TYR A 365 -28.79 12.76 3.76
C TYR A 365 -29.68 13.87 3.17
N ASP A 366 -29.07 14.90 2.59
CA ASP A 366 -29.80 16.03 1.98
C ASP A 366 -30.61 15.58 0.75
N ILE A 367 -30.03 14.76 -0.15
CA ILE A 367 -30.73 14.19 -1.31
C ILE A 367 -31.94 13.34 -0.88
N LEU A 368 -31.78 12.51 0.15
CA LEU A 368 -32.85 11.66 0.68
C LEU A 368 -33.97 12.51 1.32
N LYS A 369 -33.64 13.61 1.99
CA LYS A 369 -34.60 14.56 2.55
C LYS A 369 -35.35 15.34 1.47
N ASP A 370 -34.66 15.83 0.45
CA ASP A 370 -35.27 16.60 -0.64
C ASP A 370 -36.21 15.73 -1.50
N SER A 371 -35.81 14.48 -1.76
CA SER A 371 -36.62 13.52 -2.50
C SER A 371 -37.85 13.02 -1.72
N MET A 372 -37.98 13.31 -0.42
CA MET A 372 -39.05 12.81 0.45
C MET A 372 -40.47 13.22 0.02
N SER A 373 -40.59 14.23 -0.84
CA SER A 373 -41.84 14.68 -1.47
C SER A 373 -42.36 13.74 -2.57
N LEU A 374 -41.51 12.87 -3.12
CA LEU A 374 -41.87 11.88 -4.13
C LEU A 374 -42.88 10.84 -3.57
N THR A 375 -43.62 10.21 -4.48
CA THR A 375 -44.40 9.00 -4.13
C THR A 375 -43.46 7.91 -3.61
N GLY A 376 -43.94 7.04 -2.73
CA GLY A 376 -43.06 6.00 -2.16
C GLY A 376 -42.38 5.10 -3.21
N PRO A 377 -43.08 4.59 -4.24
CA PRO A 377 -42.43 3.88 -5.34
C PRO A 377 -41.46 4.76 -6.14
N GLY A 378 -41.81 6.03 -6.38
CA GLY A 378 -40.93 6.99 -7.05
C GLY A 378 -39.65 7.27 -6.26
N TRP A 379 -39.73 7.38 -4.94
CA TRP A 379 -38.60 7.56 -4.05
C TRP A 379 -37.66 6.35 -4.06
N VAL A 380 -38.22 5.13 -4.01
CA VAL A 380 -37.43 3.89 -4.09
C VAL A 380 -36.73 3.76 -5.43
N ASN A 381 -37.38 4.17 -6.52
CA ASN A 381 -36.77 4.17 -7.85
C ASN A 381 -35.68 5.23 -7.99
N TYR A 382 -35.93 6.45 -7.49
CA TYR A 382 -34.99 7.57 -7.57
C TYR A 382 -33.70 7.29 -6.78
N ASN A 383 -33.82 6.70 -5.59
CA ASN A 383 -32.70 6.40 -4.71
C ASN A 383 -32.21 4.95 -4.84
N GLY A 384 -32.51 4.25 -5.94
CA GLY A 384 -32.33 2.80 -6.08
C GLY A 384 -30.92 2.32 -5.72
N ASP A 385 -29.90 3.07 -6.16
CA ASP A 385 -28.49 2.74 -5.92
C ASP A 385 -28.16 2.73 -4.42
N LEU A 386 -28.68 3.69 -3.64
CA LEU A 386 -28.52 3.78 -2.18
C LEU A 386 -29.18 2.64 -1.40
N LEU A 387 -30.08 1.89 -2.04
CA LEU A 387 -30.85 0.83 -1.38
C LEU A 387 -30.24 -0.57 -1.58
N THR A 388 -29.15 -0.69 -2.34
CA THR A 388 -28.56 -1.98 -2.77
C THR A 388 -28.24 -2.93 -1.61
N TYR A 389 -27.82 -2.39 -0.45
CA TYR A 389 -27.49 -3.20 0.74
C TYR A 389 -28.67 -3.49 1.68
N LEU A 390 -29.86 -2.95 1.41
CA LEU A 390 -31.04 -3.23 2.22
C LEU A 390 -31.69 -4.56 1.80
N PRO A 391 -32.24 -5.35 2.73
CA PRO A 391 -33.07 -6.51 2.39
C PRO A 391 -34.29 -6.14 1.54
N ASP A 392 -34.69 -7.02 0.61
CA ASP A 392 -35.81 -6.79 -0.31
C ASP A 392 -37.11 -6.39 0.41
N ASN A 393 -37.43 -7.05 1.52
CA ASN A 393 -38.63 -6.74 2.30
C ASN A 393 -38.61 -5.32 2.89
N VAL A 394 -37.43 -4.78 3.20
CA VAL A 394 -37.26 -3.41 3.71
C VAL A 394 -37.49 -2.41 2.57
N ARG A 395 -36.91 -2.66 1.38
CA ARG A 395 -37.13 -1.83 0.18
C ARG A 395 -38.60 -1.81 -0.24
N GLU A 396 -39.29 -2.94 -0.19
CA GLU A 396 -40.74 -3.00 -0.47
C GLU A 396 -41.56 -2.22 0.57
N ASN A 397 -41.18 -2.27 1.86
CA ASN A 397 -41.85 -1.51 2.91
C ASN A 397 -41.70 0.01 2.69
N MET A 398 -40.53 0.47 2.24
CA MET A 398 -40.28 1.88 1.92
C MET A 398 -41.19 2.43 0.82
N LYS A 399 -41.72 1.59 -0.09
CA LYS A 399 -42.68 2.03 -1.12
C LYS A 399 -44.00 2.51 -0.54
N THR A 400 -44.39 2.03 0.64
CA THR A 400 -45.68 2.38 1.26
C THR A 400 -45.52 3.12 2.59
N ASN A 401 -44.34 3.10 3.21
CA ASN A 401 -44.13 3.66 4.53
C ASN A 401 -43.14 4.84 4.51
N LYS A 402 -43.65 6.06 4.70
CA LYS A 402 -42.81 7.28 4.77
C LYS A 402 -41.85 7.26 5.97
N SER A 403 -42.29 6.79 7.13
CA SER A 403 -41.44 6.68 8.31
C SER A 403 -40.24 5.74 8.09
N MET A 404 -40.37 4.68 7.30
CA MET A 404 -39.22 3.83 6.94
C MET A 404 -38.16 4.59 6.14
N ARG A 405 -38.58 5.46 5.22
CA ARG A 405 -37.68 6.30 4.41
C ARG A 405 -36.99 7.36 5.25
N GLU A 406 -37.74 8.02 6.14
CA GLU A 406 -37.19 9.00 7.08
C GLU A 406 -36.18 8.36 8.03
N GLY A 407 -36.49 7.18 8.59
CA GLY A 407 -35.59 6.45 9.47
C GLY A 407 -34.31 5.96 8.76
N PHE A 408 -34.41 5.52 7.50
CA PHE A 408 -33.24 5.23 6.67
C PHE A 408 -32.38 6.47 6.42
N SER A 409 -33.01 7.60 6.07
CA SER A 409 -32.32 8.86 5.83
C SER A 409 -31.57 9.31 7.08
N ASN A 410 -32.22 9.29 8.26
CA ASN A 410 -31.61 9.69 9.53
C ASN A 410 -30.34 8.89 9.88
N MET A 411 -30.19 7.65 9.42
CA MET A 411 -28.97 6.86 9.66
C MET A 411 -27.73 7.46 8.98
N PHE A 412 -27.88 8.15 7.85
CA PHE A 412 -26.77 8.88 7.21
C PHE A 412 -26.30 10.03 8.11
N ASP A 413 -27.22 10.84 8.64
CA ASP A 413 -26.83 11.92 9.57
C ASP A 413 -26.26 11.37 10.88
N HIS A 414 -26.77 10.25 11.42
CA HIS A 414 -26.16 9.64 12.61
C HIS A 414 -24.71 9.19 12.37
N PHE A 415 -24.44 8.62 11.19
CA PHE A 415 -23.09 8.27 10.77
C PHE A 415 -22.19 9.52 10.63
N ALA A 416 -22.71 10.57 9.99
CA ALA A 416 -22.03 11.87 9.88
C ALA A 416 -21.74 12.50 11.25
N GLN A 417 -22.67 12.41 12.21
CA GLN A 417 -22.45 12.89 13.57
C GLN A 417 -21.27 12.21 14.28
N CYS A 418 -21.07 10.90 14.08
CA CYS A 418 -19.87 10.21 14.59
C CYS A 418 -18.59 10.82 14.02
N LEU A 419 -18.55 11.07 12.71
CA LEU A 419 -17.37 11.64 12.03
C LEU A 419 -17.09 13.09 12.46
N ARG A 420 -18.12 13.93 12.57
CA ARG A 420 -17.98 15.31 13.09
C ARG A 420 -17.40 15.35 14.51
N GLN A 421 -17.70 14.33 15.32
CA GLN A 421 -17.19 14.19 16.68
C GLN A 421 -15.79 13.54 16.74
N GLY A 422 -15.22 13.11 15.60
CA GLY A 422 -13.92 12.44 15.55
C GLY A 422 -13.95 11.03 16.16
N VAL A 423 -15.10 10.36 16.12
CA VAL A 423 -15.31 9.01 16.65
C VAL A 423 -15.48 8.02 15.50
N LEU A 424 -14.98 6.79 15.69
CA LEU A 424 -15.18 5.71 14.71
C LEU A 424 -16.68 5.47 14.51
N PRO A 425 -17.19 5.44 13.26
CA PRO A 425 -18.60 5.19 13.01
C PRO A 425 -18.88 3.69 12.99
N THR A 426 -18.75 3.00 14.13
CA THR A 426 -19.14 1.59 14.31
C THR A 426 -20.63 1.46 14.54
N GLU A 427 -21.18 0.23 14.43
CA GLU A 427 -22.61 0.01 14.70
C GLU A 427 -23.01 0.53 16.09
N GLN A 428 -22.17 0.29 17.08
CA GLN A 428 -22.40 0.71 18.45
C GLN A 428 -22.46 2.24 18.58
N THR A 429 -21.52 2.98 17.98
CA THR A 429 -21.44 4.44 18.11
C THR A 429 -22.52 5.15 17.31
N VAL A 430 -22.90 4.63 16.14
CA VAL A 430 -24.04 5.13 15.35
C VAL A 430 -25.35 4.92 16.12
N LEU A 431 -25.51 3.78 16.80
CA LEU A 431 -26.66 3.54 17.67
C LEU A 431 -26.62 4.38 18.95
N ASP A 432 -25.44 4.77 19.44
CA ASP A 432 -25.32 5.71 20.57
C ASP A 432 -25.84 7.09 20.20
N VAL A 433 -25.59 7.57 18.98
CA VAL A 433 -26.20 8.82 18.48
C VAL A 433 -27.72 8.77 18.57
N LEU A 434 -28.34 7.69 18.08
CA LEU A 434 -29.80 7.49 18.18
C LEU A 434 -30.29 7.45 19.64
N ARG A 435 -29.53 6.82 20.55
CA ARG A 435 -29.88 6.75 21.98
C ARG A 435 -29.82 8.11 22.66
N LEU A 436 -28.87 8.95 22.25
CA LEU A 436 -28.69 10.29 22.79
C LEU A 436 -29.66 11.31 22.17
N GLU A 437 -30.19 11.04 20.97
CA GLU A 437 -31.19 11.88 20.32
C GLU A 437 -32.57 11.76 21.00
N ARG A 438 -32.79 12.58 22.02
CA ARG A 438 -34.06 12.64 22.77
C ARG A 438 -35.19 13.32 22.00
N SER A 439 -34.86 14.02 20.91
CA SER A 439 -35.79 14.85 20.14
C SER A 439 -36.46 14.13 18.96
N GLU A 440 -36.04 12.91 18.61
CA GLU A 440 -36.62 12.21 17.46
C GLU A 440 -38.09 11.87 17.72
N TRP A 441 -38.99 12.60 17.06
CA TRP A 441 -40.42 12.36 17.12
C TRP A 441 -41.10 12.63 15.77
N PRO A 442 -41.86 11.67 15.21
CA PRO A 442 -42.02 10.28 15.67
C PRO A 442 -40.70 9.49 15.61
N PRO A 443 -40.56 8.36 16.33
CA PRO A 443 -39.30 7.61 16.41
C PRO A 443 -39.05 6.78 15.14
N VAL A 444 -38.87 7.46 14.01
CA VAL A 444 -38.82 6.87 12.67
C VAL A 444 -37.60 5.98 12.46
N THR A 445 -36.45 6.35 13.03
CA THR A 445 -35.21 5.56 12.95
C THR A 445 -35.36 4.25 13.69
N ARG A 446 -35.92 4.27 14.91
CA ARG A 446 -36.23 3.04 15.64
C ARG A 446 -37.20 2.14 14.86
N ASN A 447 -38.19 2.73 14.20
CA ASN A 447 -39.13 1.98 13.36
C ASN A 447 -38.44 1.33 12.14
N PHE A 448 -37.50 2.03 11.50
CA PHE A 448 -36.66 1.48 10.42
C PHE A 448 -35.88 0.24 10.90
N LEU A 449 -35.17 0.36 12.02
CA LEU A 449 -34.38 -0.74 12.59
C LEU A 449 -35.26 -1.94 12.99
N GLN A 450 -36.39 -1.70 13.66
CA GLN A 450 -37.33 -2.74 14.08
C GLN A 450 -37.96 -3.52 12.91
N ARG A 451 -37.92 -2.97 11.70
CA ARG A 451 -38.50 -3.57 10.49
C ARG A 451 -37.46 -4.15 9.54
N GLY A 452 -36.24 -4.39 10.03
CA GLY A 452 -35.17 -5.07 9.31
C GLY A 452 -34.16 -4.15 8.64
N GLY A 453 -34.31 -2.82 8.78
CA GLY A 453 -33.23 -1.90 8.48
C GLY A 453 -32.04 -2.13 9.41
N THR A 454 -30.81 -1.92 8.93
CA THR A 454 -29.60 -2.11 9.73
C THR A 454 -28.64 -0.95 9.55
N VAL A 455 -27.83 -0.68 10.58
CA VAL A 455 -26.72 0.28 10.46
C VAL A 455 -25.72 -0.22 9.41
N ALA A 456 -25.40 -1.52 9.42
CA ALA A 456 -24.46 -2.13 8.49
C ALA A 456 -24.83 -1.90 7.02
N SER A 457 -26.12 -1.96 6.64
CA SER A 457 -26.56 -1.69 5.27
C SER A 457 -26.27 -0.24 4.85
N VAL A 458 -26.52 0.72 5.73
CA VAL A 458 -26.30 2.15 5.46
C VAL A 458 -24.81 2.48 5.46
N SER A 459 -24.08 2.01 6.47
CA SER A 459 -22.64 2.27 6.57
C SER A 459 -21.85 1.62 5.43
N THR A 460 -22.19 0.40 5.03
CA THR A 460 -21.54 -0.24 3.87
C THR A 460 -21.79 0.56 2.59
N MET A 461 -23.00 1.11 2.42
CA MET A 461 -23.32 2.00 1.29
C MET A 461 -22.45 3.26 1.29
N ILE A 462 -22.36 3.96 2.44
CA ILE A 462 -21.54 5.18 2.57
C ILE A 462 -20.07 4.90 2.22
N PHE A 463 -19.50 3.80 2.73
CA PHE A 463 -18.13 3.41 2.41
C PHE A 463 -17.96 3.11 0.91
N GLU A 464 -18.91 2.42 0.28
CA GLU A 464 -18.83 2.04 -1.14
C GLU A 464 -18.89 3.28 -2.04
N MET A 465 -19.77 4.22 -1.75
CA MET A 465 -19.86 5.49 -2.49
C MET A 465 -18.61 6.33 -2.32
N ALA A 466 -18.12 6.51 -1.08
CA ALA A 466 -16.90 7.28 -0.85
C ALA A 466 -15.68 6.67 -1.56
N MET A 467 -15.62 5.34 -1.68
CA MET A 467 -14.59 4.66 -2.46
C MET A 467 -14.77 4.84 -3.97
N ASN A 468 -16.01 4.87 -4.47
CA ASN A 468 -16.31 5.09 -5.88
C ASN A 468 -16.05 6.55 -6.31
N ASP A 469 -16.10 7.51 -5.39
CA ASP A 469 -15.81 8.92 -5.65
C ASP A 469 -14.33 9.28 -5.44
N ASP A 470 -13.55 8.37 -4.83
CA ASP A 470 -12.13 8.56 -4.49
C ASP A 470 -11.24 8.68 -5.72
N GLU A 471 -10.18 9.50 -5.63
CA GLU A 471 -9.28 9.73 -6.76
C GLU A 471 -8.44 8.53 -7.21
N TRP A 472 -8.25 7.50 -6.38
CA TRP A 472 -7.45 6.31 -6.73
C TRP A 472 -8.29 5.04 -6.81
N ALA A 473 -9.30 4.91 -5.96
CA ALA A 473 -10.19 3.75 -5.94
C ALA A 473 -11.43 3.90 -6.84
N GLY A 474 -11.75 5.13 -7.25
CA GLY A 474 -12.98 5.52 -7.90
C GLY A 474 -12.78 6.45 -9.11
N ASP A 475 -13.72 7.36 -9.32
CA ASP A 475 -13.76 8.28 -10.46
C ASP A 475 -13.11 9.65 -10.19
N GLY A 476 -12.73 9.94 -8.94
CA GLY A 476 -12.08 11.19 -8.52
C GLY A 476 -13.01 12.39 -8.30
N SER A 477 -14.32 12.23 -8.42
CA SER A 477 -15.30 13.31 -8.22
C SER A 477 -15.24 13.93 -6.81
N HIS A 478 -14.84 13.17 -5.79
CA HIS A 478 -14.61 13.70 -4.44
C HIS A 478 -13.50 14.74 -4.44
N ARG A 479 -12.36 14.44 -5.07
CA ARG A 479 -11.23 15.36 -5.16
C ARG A 479 -11.55 16.58 -6.01
N ASP A 480 -12.28 16.41 -7.11
CA ASP A 480 -12.72 17.51 -7.97
C ASP A 480 -13.59 18.51 -7.22
N THR A 481 -14.42 18.03 -6.30
CA THR A 481 -15.35 18.86 -5.53
C THR A 481 -14.71 19.46 -4.28
N PHE A 482 -13.90 18.69 -3.55
CA PHE A 482 -13.39 19.03 -2.20
C PHE A 482 -11.86 19.16 -2.14
N GLY A 483 -11.18 19.35 -3.27
CA GLY A 483 -9.71 19.38 -3.35
C GLY A 483 -9.05 20.35 -2.38
N GLY A 484 -9.65 21.53 -2.15
CA GLY A 484 -9.12 22.52 -1.21
C GLY A 484 -9.15 22.04 0.24
N GLU A 485 -10.25 21.41 0.65
CA GLU A 485 -10.42 20.81 1.97
C GLU A 485 -9.50 19.60 2.16
N ILE A 486 -9.37 18.75 1.14
CA ILE A 486 -8.47 17.58 1.15
C ILE A 486 -7.01 18.02 1.28
N ASP A 487 -6.60 19.05 0.54
CA ASP A 487 -5.23 19.58 0.57
C ASP A 487 -4.90 20.27 1.91
N ALA A 488 -5.91 20.78 2.63
CA ALA A 488 -5.74 21.29 3.99
C ALA A 488 -5.52 20.18 5.03
N LEU A 489 -5.80 18.92 4.69
CA LEU A 489 -5.61 17.76 5.55
C LEU A 489 -4.28 17.05 5.26
N VAL A 490 -3.71 16.46 6.32
CA VAL A 490 -2.47 15.68 6.22
C VAL A 490 -2.71 14.36 5.48
N GLU A 491 -1.81 14.04 4.56
CA GLU A 491 -1.78 12.76 3.86
C GLU A 491 -1.42 11.61 4.80
N CYS A 492 -2.06 10.47 4.59
CA CYS A 492 -1.80 9.23 5.31
C CYS A 492 -1.80 8.06 4.35
N ARG A 493 -0.98 7.05 4.65
CA ARG A 493 -1.02 5.75 3.96
C ARG A 493 -2.41 5.11 3.97
N ASN A 494 -3.26 5.44 4.93
CA ASN A 494 -4.61 4.86 5.05
C ASN A 494 -5.70 5.61 4.27
N ASP A 495 -5.38 6.68 3.53
CA ASP A 495 -6.37 7.57 2.90
C ASP A 495 -7.31 6.85 1.92
N HIS A 496 -6.81 5.85 1.20
CA HIS A 496 -7.56 5.18 0.14
C HIS A 496 -7.93 3.73 0.48
N GLU A 497 -7.72 3.29 1.73
CA GLU A 497 -7.84 1.86 2.10
C GLU A 497 -9.25 1.51 2.61
N PHE A 498 -10.27 1.83 1.82
CA PHE A 498 -11.68 1.75 2.21
C PHE A 498 -12.13 0.33 2.59
N GLY A 499 -11.70 -0.69 1.85
CA GLY A 499 -11.99 -2.09 2.17
C GLY A 499 -11.40 -2.53 3.51
N PHE A 500 -10.22 -2.04 3.84
CA PHE A 500 -9.61 -2.24 5.15
C PHE A 500 -10.40 -1.53 6.25
N VAL A 501 -10.66 -0.23 6.10
CA VAL A 501 -11.28 0.61 7.13
C VAL A 501 -12.74 0.24 7.39
N SER A 502 -13.54 -0.02 6.34
CA SER A 502 -14.93 -0.51 6.49
C SER A 502 -15.00 -1.78 7.32
N GLY A 503 -14.10 -2.75 7.06
CA GLY A 503 -13.99 -3.96 7.86
C GLY A 503 -13.52 -3.73 9.29
N MET A 504 -12.63 -2.78 9.52
CA MET A 504 -12.19 -2.40 10.88
C MET A 504 -13.30 -1.70 11.68
N CYS A 505 -14.24 -1.01 11.02
CA CYS A 505 -15.45 -0.48 11.64
C CYS A 505 -16.55 -1.54 11.87
N GLY A 506 -16.33 -2.80 11.49
CA GLY A 506 -17.26 -3.91 11.69
C GLY A 506 -18.23 -4.16 10.53
N TYR A 507 -18.04 -3.49 9.39
CA TYR A 507 -18.90 -3.63 8.21
C TYR A 507 -18.30 -4.57 7.16
N LYS A 508 -19.03 -4.74 6.05
CA LYS A 508 -18.53 -5.50 4.89
C LYS A 508 -17.27 -4.81 4.36
N ARG A 509 -16.20 -5.58 4.17
CA ARG A 509 -14.98 -5.14 3.47
C ARG A 509 -15.29 -4.92 2.00
N ILE A 510 -15.47 -3.66 1.61
CA ILE A 510 -15.72 -3.28 0.22
C ILE A 510 -14.46 -3.40 -0.64
N ARG A 511 -14.64 -3.47 -1.96
CA ARG A 511 -13.54 -3.56 -2.93
C ARG A 511 -13.89 -2.69 -4.15
N PRO A 512 -12.91 -2.03 -4.77
CA PRO A 512 -13.13 -1.32 -6.03
C PRO A 512 -13.79 -2.25 -7.06
N ASP A 513 -14.72 -1.72 -7.85
CA ASP A 513 -15.26 -2.49 -8.95
C ASP A 513 -14.17 -2.73 -10.00
N THR A 514 -13.70 -3.98 -10.07
CA THR A 514 -12.69 -4.36 -11.04
C THR A 514 -13.21 -4.36 -12.49
N SER A 515 -14.53 -4.24 -12.69
CA SER A 515 -15.14 -4.22 -14.02
C SER A 515 -14.77 -2.97 -14.83
N CYS A 516 -14.56 -1.83 -14.16
CA CYS A 516 -14.14 -0.57 -14.77
C CYS A 516 -12.72 -0.61 -15.37
N PHE A 517 -11.87 -1.57 -14.96
CA PHE A 517 -10.53 -1.78 -15.52
C PHE A 517 -10.52 -2.72 -16.74
N VAL A 518 -11.68 -3.18 -17.19
CA VAL A 518 -11.83 -4.09 -18.32
C VAL A 518 -12.49 -3.34 -19.47
N ASP A 519 -11.71 -2.61 -20.27
CA ASP A 519 -12.25 -2.09 -21.52
C ASP A 519 -12.55 -3.27 -22.45
N THR A 520 -13.81 -3.37 -22.86
CA THR A 520 -14.39 -4.53 -23.54
C THR A 520 -14.09 -4.50 -25.03
N ASP A 521 -12.84 -4.38 -25.46
CA ASP A 521 -12.46 -4.51 -26.88
C ASP A 521 -11.20 -5.37 -27.04
N GLY A 522 -11.38 -6.67 -26.82
CA GLY A 522 -10.37 -7.70 -27.03
C GLY A 522 -10.17 -8.05 -28.50
N GLU A 523 -9.56 -7.17 -29.30
CA GLU A 523 -9.00 -7.58 -30.60
C GLU A 523 -7.58 -8.12 -30.41
N VAL A 524 -7.47 -9.45 -30.41
CA VAL A 524 -6.19 -10.17 -30.50
C VAL A 524 -5.60 -9.91 -31.88
N LEU A 525 -4.58 -9.05 -31.94
CA LEU A 525 -3.78 -8.86 -33.15
C LEU A 525 -2.90 -10.09 -33.38
N ASN A 526 -3.40 -11.02 -34.20
CA ASN A 526 -2.54 -11.99 -34.87
C ASN A 526 -1.62 -11.22 -35.83
N LEU A 527 -0.34 -11.11 -35.46
CA LEU A 527 0.73 -10.68 -36.35
C LEU A 527 1.17 -11.91 -37.15
N ASP A 528 0.68 -12.02 -38.39
CA ASP A 528 1.26 -12.89 -39.41
C ASP A 528 2.60 -12.32 -39.95
#